data_AF-M2B610-F1
#
_entry.id   AF-M2B610-F1
#
_cell.length_a   1.000
_cell.length_b   1.000
_cell.length_c   1.000
_cell.angle_alpha   90.00
_cell.angle_beta   90.00
_cell.angle_gamma   90.00
#
_symmetry.space_group_name_H-M   'P 1'
#
loop_
_entity.id
_entity.type
_entity.pdbx_description
1 polymer ?
#
loop_
_entity_poly.entity_id
_entity_poly.type
_entity_poly.pdbx_seq_one_letter_code
_entity_poly.pdbx_strand_id
1 'polypeptide(L)'
;MLNFQALEQDYNFTTTLKDSSYDSANQIYLTNLSIEVYDFDKIKDEYVRHIIKNYKGLSDDSFRSNDALYRKENRLVFIEFKNGQITSKVEKEKIRSKISESLLILADILNTKLSEIRKDCCYILVYNKKKNSSFEKERNSSINRIGSSIAALSGTNHLINGFYRYKVFFDKVYTINETELEGIVNTL
;
A
#
# COMPACT_ATOMS: atom_id res chain seq x y z
N MET A 1 2.33 -3.34 -21.04
CA MET A 1 1.11 -3.43 -20.23
C MET A 1 1.27 -4.65 -19.35
N LEU A 2 1.02 -4.52 -18.05
CA LEU A 2 1.14 -5.64 -17.12
C LEU A 2 0.17 -6.78 -17.52
N ASN A 3 0.64 -8.02 -17.42
CA ASN A 3 -0.20 -9.20 -17.66
C ASN A 3 -0.79 -9.68 -16.33
N PHE A 4 -2.11 -9.51 -16.14
CA PHE A 4 -2.79 -9.83 -14.90
C PHE A 4 -3.35 -11.26 -14.84
N GLN A 5 -3.11 -12.09 -15.87
CA GLN A 5 -3.72 -13.42 -15.97
C GLN A 5 -3.45 -14.28 -14.74
N ALA A 6 -2.21 -14.33 -14.25
CA ALA A 6 -1.86 -15.10 -13.05
C ALA A 6 -2.61 -14.60 -11.81
N LEU A 7 -2.77 -13.28 -11.67
CA LEU A 7 -3.52 -12.67 -10.57
C LEU A 7 -5.00 -13.06 -10.62
N GLU A 8 -5.59 -13.06 -11.81
CA GLU A 8 -7.00 -13.40 -12.05
C GLU A 8 -7.31 -14.89 -11.90
N GLN A 9 -6.35 -15.77 -12.21
CA GLN A 9 -6.57 -17.22 -12.25
C GLN A 9 -6.14 -17.92 -10.95
N ASP A 10 -4.96 -17.59 -10.45
CA ASP A 10 -4.32 -18.36 -9.37
C ASP A 10 -4.32 -17.61 -8.02
N TYR A 11 -4.52 -16.30 -8.05
CA TYR A 11 -4.42 -15.42 -6.88
C TYR A 11 -5.65 -14.51 -6.70
N ASN A 12 -6.82 -14.96 -7.13
CA ASN A 12 -8.07 -14.20 -7.09
C ASN A 12 -8.72 -14.18 -5.69
N PHE A 13 -7.97 -13.71 -4.70
CA PHE A 13 -8.46 -13.50 -3.34
C PHE A 13 -8.98 -12.06 -3.23
N THR A 14 -10.29 -11.88 -3.30
CA THR A 14 -10.89 -10.53 -3.19
C THR A 14 -11.45 -10.26 -1.80
N THR A 15 -11.48 -8.97 -1.48
CA THR A 15 -12.04 -8.40 -0.24
C THR A 15 -12.50 -6.97 -0.54
N THR A 16 -12.96 -6.23 0.48
CA THR A 16 -13.25 -4.81 0.35
C THR A 16 -12.14 -3.95 0.95
N LEU A 17 -12.01 -2.69 0.50
CA LEU A 17 -11.12 -1.72 1.15
C LEU A 17 -11.43 -1.57 2.64
N LYS A 18 -12.72 -1.57 3.01
CA LYS A 18 -13.14 -1.60 4.41
C LYS A 18 -12.49 -2.78 5.13
N ASP A 19 -12.73 -4.00 4.68
CA ASP A 19 -12.29 -5.21 5.38
C ASP A 19 -10.76 -5.34 5.42
N SER A 20 -10.06 -4.96 4.35
CA SER A 20 -8.59 -4.88 4.33
C SER A 20 -8.01 -3.83 5.28
N SER A 21 -8.83 -2.88 5.73
CA SER A 21 -8.41 -1.83 6.67
C SER A 21 -8.67 -2.17 8.15
N TYR A 22 -9.14 -3.39 8.43
CA TYR A 22 -9.50 -3.81 9.77
C TYR A 22 -8.26 -4.03 10.65
N ASP A 23 -8.11 -3.20 11.68
CA ASP A 23 -7.12 -3.40 12.73
C ASP A 23 -7.71 -4.28 13.83
N SER A 24 -7.34 -5.57 13.80
CA SER A 24 -7.82 -6.58 14.76
C SER A 24 -7.45 -6.27 16.21
N ALA A 25 -6.29 -5.66 16.46
CA ALA A 25 -5.83 -5.34 17.81
C ALA A 25 -6.66 -4.22 18.46
N ASN A 26 -7.18 -3.29 17.65
CA ASN A 26 -8.01 -2.19 18.12
C ASN A 26 -9.50 -2.37 17.78
N GLN A 27 -9.86 -3.41 17.02
CA GLN A 27 -11.21 -3.70 16.52
C GLN A 27 -11.85 -2.53 15.77
N ILE A 28 -11.10 -1.86 14.91
CA ILE A 28 -11.60 -0.74 14.11
C ILE A 28 -11.27 -0.88 12.63
N TYR A 29 -12.09 -0.27 11.79
CA TYR A 29 -11.82 -0.07 10.36
C TYR A 29 -11.32 1.35 10.14
N LEU A 30 -10.31 1.54 9.28
CA LEU A 30 -9.87 2.89 8.91
C LEU A 30 -10.73 3.50 7.80
N THR A 31 -11.37 2.69 6.97
CA THR A 31 -12.30 3.16 5.94
C THR A 31 -13.58 2.35 5.91
N ASN A 32 -14.65 2.93 5.36
CA ASN A 32 -15.92 2.23 5.11
C ASN A 32 -16.16 1.97 3.61
N LEU A 33 -15.15 2.18 2.76
CA LEU A 33 -15.28 1.98 1.32
C LEU A 33 -15.49 0.51 0.97
N SER A 34 -16.58 0.21 0.25
CA SER A 34 -16.90 -1.14 -0.26
C SER A 34 -16.27 -1.43 -1.62
N ILE A 35 -15.19 -0.74 -1.99
CA ILE A 35 -14.46 -0.98 -3.23
C ILE A 35 -13.80 -2.36 -3.15
N GLU A 36 -14.04 -3.21 -4.15
CA GLU A 36 -13.41 -4.51 -4.26
C GLU A 36 -11.91 -4.38 -4.58
N VAL A 37 -11.10 -5.12 -3.85
CA VAL A 37 -9.64 -5.16 -3.98
C VAL A 37 -9.15 -6.59 -3.80
N TYR A 38 -7.93 -6.87 -4.23
CA TYR A 38 -7.27 -8.11 -3.85
C TYR A 38 -6.75 -8.01 -2.41
N ASP A 39 -7.01 -9.06 -1.63
CA ASP A 39 -6.49 -9.31 -0.29
C ASP A 39 -5.03 -9.77 -0.42
N PHE A 40 -4.10 -8.84 -0.27
CA PHE A 40 -2.71 -9.10 -0.62
C PHE A 40 -1.98 -9.89 0.48
N ASP A 41 -2.52 -9.91 1.71
CA ASP A 41 -2.08 -10.84 2.75
C ASP A 41 -2.34 -12.29 2.33
N LYS A 42 -3.55 -12.61 1.84
CA LYS A 42 -3.86 -13.96 1.33
C LYS A 42 -3.06 -14.32 0.08
N ILE A 43 -2.86 -13.37 -0.85
CA ILE A 43 -2.00 -13.60 -2.03
C ILE A 43 -0.60 -13.98 -1.60
N LYS A 44 -0.03 -13.24 -0.65
CA LYS A 44 1.31 -13.52 -0.10
C LYS A 44 1.35 -14.91 0.55
N ASP A 45 0.36 -15.26 1.37
CA ASP A 45 0.31 -16.59 2.00
C ASP A 45 0.25 -17.72 0.96
N GLU A 46 -0.59 -17.56 -0.07
CA GLU A 46 -0.72 -18.51 -1.17
C GLU A 46 0.59 -18.63 -1.99
N TYR A 47 1.22 -17.50 -2.28
CA TYR A 47 2.49 -17.46 -3.00
C TYR A 47 3.58 -18.20 -2.23
N VAL A 48 3.72 -17.93 -0.93
CA VAL A 48 4.71 -18.61 -0.07
C VAL A 48 4.44 -20.12 -0.02
N ARG A 49 3.15 -20.52 0.07
CA ARG A 49 2.74 -21.93 0.08
C ARG A 49 3.11 -22.66 -1.22
N HIS A 50 3.03 -21.99 -2.37
CA HIS A 50 3.42 -22.58 -3.66
C HIS A 50 4.93 -22.79 -3.79
N ILE A 51 5.74 -21.87 -3.26
CA ILE A 51 7.21 -21.95 -3.36
C ILE A 51 7.78 -22.92 -2.31
N ILE A 52 7.35 -22.81 -1.05
CA ILE A 52 7.90 -23.61 0.05
C ILE A 52 7.01 -24.83 0.32
N LYS A 53 7.29 -25.92 -0.40
CA LYS A 53 6.58 -27.21 -0.21
C LYS A 53 6.76 -27.71 1.24
N ASN A 54 5.65 -27.98 1.93
CA ASN A 54 5.55 -28.40 3.35
C ASN A 54 5.71 -27.29 4.40
N TYR A 55 5.38 -26.03 4.07
CA TYR A 55 5.34 -24.95 5.05
C TYR A 55 4.26 -25.19 6.14
N LYS A 56 4.64 -25.86 7.23
CA LYS A 56 3.78 -26.15 8.38
C LYS A 56 3.81 -24.98 9.37
N GLY A 57 2.90 -24.03 9.18
CA GLY A 57 2.61 -22.97 10.14
C GLY A 57 3.56 -21.77 10.04
N LEU A 58 2.99 -20.60 9.76
CA LEU A 58 3.67 -19.31 9.88
C LEU A 58 3.83 -19.00 11.38
N SER A 59 5.06 -19.02 11.88
CA SER A 59 5.42 -18.22 13.06
C SER A 59 5.55 -16.74 12.66
N ASP A 60 5.64 -15.84 13.65
CA ASP A 60 5.76 -14.37 13.53
C ASP A 60 6.86 -13.82 12.58
N ASP A 61 7.64 -14.69 11.92
CA ASP A 61 8.71 -14.39 10.95
C ASP A 61 8.28 -14.57 9.47
N SER A 62 6.97 -14.55 9.20
CA SER A 62 6.44 -14.58 7.82
C SER A 62 6.83 -13.37 6.99
N PHE A 63 6.80 -13.52 5.66
CA PHE A 63 6.82 -12.40 4.74
C PHE A 63 5.73 -11.39 5.12
N ARG A 64 6.08 -10.11 5.02
CA ARG A 64 5.17 -8.99 5.23
C ARG A 64 4.59 -8.56 3.90
N SER A 65 3.33 -8.18 3.94
CA SER A 65 2.56 -7.74 2.79
C SER A 65 1.91 -6.40 3.07
N ASN A 66 1.68 -5.64 2.00
CA ASN A 66 0.67 -4.60 2.02
C ASN A 66 -0.70 -5.23 2.17
N ASP A 67 -1.66 -4.50 2.74
CA ASP A 67 -2.95 -5.09 3.10
C ASP A 67 -3.82 -5.33 1.85
N ALA A 68 -3.76 -4.43 0.87
CA ALA A 68 -4.56 -4.52 -0.34
C ALA A 68 -3.80 -4.19 -1.63
N LEU A 69 -4.23 -4.83 -2.72
CA LEU A 69 -3.86 -4.47 -4.09
C LEU A 69 -5.14 -4.13 -4.87
N TYR A 70 -5.33 -2.86 -5.17
CA TYR A 70 -6.45 -2.39 -5.97
C TYR A 70 -6.09 -2.36 -7.44
N ARG A 71 -6.93 -2.95 -8.29
CA ARG A 71 -6.82 -2.85 -9.74
C ARG A 71 -7.84 -1.84 -10.26
N LYS A 72 -7.34 -0.80 -10.91
CA LYS A 72 -8.17 0.20 -11.59
C LYS A 72 -7.73 0.27 -13.05
N GLU A 73 -8.56 -0.25 -13.94
CA GLU A 73 -8.25 -0.37 -15.36
C GLU A 73 -6.91 -1.10 -15.58
N ASN A 74 -5.91 -0.41 -16.13
CA ASN A 74 -4.56 -0.92 -16.39
C ASN A 74 -3.57 -0.60 -15.26
N ARG A 75 -4.03 0.00 -14.16
CA ARG A 75 -3.18 0.37 -13.02
C ARG A 75 -3.37 -0.58 -11.84
N LEU A 76 -2.26 -0.83 -11.16
CA LEU A 76 -2.24 -1.48 -9.85
C LEU A 76 -1.92 -0.46 -8.77
N VAL A 77 -2.53 -0.61 -7.61
CA VAL A 77 -2.36 0.30 -6.48
C VAL A 77 -2.19 -0.51 -5.22
N PHE A 78 -0.98 -0.56 -4.69
CA PHE A 78 -0.75 -1.08 -3.35
C PHE A 78 -1.29 -0.11 -2.32
N ILE A 79 -2.00 -0.64 -1.32
CA ILE A 79 -2.60 0.15 -0.24
C ILE A 79 -2.19 -0.48 1.09
N GLU A 80 -1.61 0.33 1.96
CA GLU A 80 -1.23 -0.01 3.33
C GLU A 80 -2.02 0.84 4.32
N PHE A 81 -2.67 0.20 5.28
CA PHE A 81 -3.42 0.82 6.35
C PHE A 81 -2.61 0.83 7.64
N LYS A 82 -2.53 2.01 8.28
CA LYS A 82 -1.78 2.17 9.52
C LYS A 82 -2.55 2.92 10.59
N ASN A 83 -3.12 2.15 11.52
CA ASN A 83 -3.79 2.66 12.71
C ASN A 83 -2.84 2.92 13.90
N GLY A 84 -1.63 3.41 13.61
CA GLY A 84 -0.61 3.72 14.62
C GLY A 84 0.25 4.91 14.19
N GLN A 85 1.33 5.17 14.92
CA GLN A 85 2.33 6.18 14.52
C GLN A 85 3.02 5.74 13.23
N ILE A 86 3.26 6.68 12.31
CA ILE A 86 3.95 6.42 11.03
C ILE A 86 5.36 7.05 10.97
N THR A 87 5.71 7.86 11.96
CA THR A 87 6.93 8.68 11.93
C THR A 87 8.10 8.07 12.70
N SER A 88 7.85 7.06 13.55
CA SER A 88 8.93 6.38 14.29
C SER A 88 9.81 5.57 13.34
N LYS A 89 11.12 5.45 13.67
CA LYS A 89 12.06 4.68 12.84
C LYS A 89 11.60 3.23 12.66
N VAL A 90 11.15 2.59 13.73
CA VAL A 90 10.69 1.19 13.72
C VAL A 90 9.47 1.02 12.82
N GLU A 91 8.48 1.90 12.92
CA GLU A 91 7.27 1.78 12.10
C GLU A 91 7.56 2.07 10.62
N LYS A 92 8.46 3.02 10.33
CA LYS A 92 8.94 3.21 8.96
C LYS A 92 9.57 1.93 8.42
N GLU A 93 10.50 1.30 9.13
CA GLU A 93 11.13 0.06 8.65
C GLU A 93 10.12 -1.07 8.41
N LYS A 94 9.10 -1.23 9.26
CA LYS A 94 8.03 -2.21 9.01
C LYS A 94 7.29 -1.94 7.70
N ILE A 95 6.94 -0.68 7.44
CA ILE A 95 6.29 -0.29 6.19
C ILE A 95 7.25 -0.49 5.00
N ARG A 96 8.54 -0.20 5.16
CA ARG A 96 9.56 -0.42 4.12
C ARG A 96 9.69 -1.90 3.73
N SER A 97 9.67 -2.80 4.72
CA SER A 97 9.63 -4.25 4.49
C SER A 97 8.38 -4.65 3.71
N LYS A 98 7.19 -4.24 4.19
CA LYS A 98 5.92 -4.52 3.50
C LYS A 98 5.93 -4.08 2.03
N ILE A 99 6.39 -2.87 1.73
CA ILE A 99 6.53 -2.37 0.36
C ILE A 99 7.43 -3.28 -0.47
N SER A 100 8.62 -3.59 0.05
CA SER A 100 9.66 -4.27 -0.72
C SER A 100 9.29 -5.72 -0.98
N GLU A 101 8.76 -6.41 0.03
CA GLU A 101 8.35 -7.81 -0.07
C GLU A 101 7.11 -7.96 -0.96
N SER A 102 6.13 -7.06 -0.85
CA SER A 102 4.95 -7.07 -1.73
C SER A 102 5.30 -6.85 -3.20
N LEU A 103 6.22 -5.91 -3.46
CA LEU A 103 6.73 -5.66 -4.81
C LEU A 103 7.42 -6.88 -5.41
N LEU A 104 8.24 -7.58 -4.63
CA LEU A 104 8.95 -8.79 -5.09
C LEU A 104 7.98 -9.92 -5.41
N ILE A 105 7.00 -10.15 -4.53
CA ILE A 105 5.95 -11.17 -4.74
C ILE A 105 5.14 -10.86 -6.00
N LEU A 106 4.67 -9.62 -6.13
CA LEU A 106 3.89 -9.22 -7.31
C LEU A 106 4.73 -9.30 -8.60
N ALA A 107 6.00 -8.89 -8.56
CA ALA A 107 6.87 -8.96 -9.72
C ALA A 107 7.07 -10.40 -10.22
N ASP A 108 7.21 -11.35 -9.29
CA ASP A 108 7.34 -12.76 -9.62
C ASP A 108 6.02 -13.34 -10.17
N ILE A 109 4.89 -13.08 -9.49
CA ILE A 109 3.55 -13.51 -9.95
C ILE A 109 3.24 -13.01 -11.36
N LEU A 110 3.53 -11.74 -11.65
CA LEU A 110 3.27 -11.16 -12.97
C LEU A 110 4.38 -11.46 -13.99
N ASN A 111 5.47 -12.12 -13.57
CA ASN A 111 6.68 -12.38 -14.36
C ASN A 111 7.17 -11.11 -15.10
N THR A 112 7.35 -10.02 -14.35
CA THR A 112 7.61 -8.69 -14.90
C THR A 112 8.78 -7.98 -14.22
N LYS A 113 9.38 -7.01 -14.91
CA LYS A 113 10.48 -6.21 -14.37
C LYS A 113 9.96 -5.03 -13.56
N LEU A 114 10.71 -4.59 -12.56
CA LEU A 114 10.41 -3.38 -11.78
C LEU A 114 10.23 -2.12 -12.64
N SER A 115 10.93 -2.03 -13.77
CA SER A 115 10.79 -0.91 -14.73
C SER A 115 9.44 -0.90 -15.45
N GLU A 116 8.77 -2.04 -15.55
CA GLU A 116 7.41 -2.17 -16.10
C GLU A 116 6.39 -1.86 -15.02
N ILE A 117 6.54 -2.43 -13.82
CA ILE A 117 5.72 -2.13 -12.65
C ILE A 117 5.68 -0.62 -12.38
N ARG A 118 6.83 0.07 -12.41
CA ARG A 118 6.90 1.51 -12.12
C ARG A 118 5.99 2.36 -13.02
N LYS A 119 5.67 1.93 -14.24
CA LYS A 119 4.84 2.71 -15.17
C LYS A 119 3.36 2.68 -14.78
N ASP A 120 2.92 1.52 -14.29
CA ASP A 120 1.50 1.20 -14.14
C ASP A 120 1.11 0.94 -12.67
N CYS A 121 2.05 1.03 -11.72
CA CYS A 121 1.81 0.74 -10.31
C CYS A 121 1.98 1.98 -9.42
N CYS A 122 1.03 2.20 -8.51
CA CYS A 122 1.02 3.25 -7.51
C CYS A 122 1.09 2.65 -6.10
N TYR A 123 1.48 3.48 -5.13
CA TYR A 123 1.49 3.12 -3.72
C TYR A 123 0.74 4.15 -2.88
N ILE A 124 -0.08 3.69 -1.94
CA ILE A 124 -0.78 4.52 -0.97
C ILE A 124 -0.53 3.98 0.44
N LEU A 125 0.03 4.83 1.31
CA LEU A 125 -0.02 4.63 2.75
C LEU A 125 -1.16 5.46 3.33
N VAL A 126 -2.12 4.80 3.95
CA VAL A 126 -3.28 5.38 4.63
C VAL A 126 -3.06 5.32 6.14
N TYR A 127 -2.89 6.46 6.80
CA TYR A 127 -2.65 6.52 8.24
C TYR A 127 -3.83 7.09 9.03
N ASN A 128 -3.97 6.68 10.28
CA ASN A 128 -4.95 7.27 11.19
C ASN A 128 -4.58 8.73 11.52
N LYS A 129 -5.42 9.67 11.12
CA LYS A 129 -5.23 11.12 11.30
C LYS A 129 -5.05 11.51 12.76
N LYS A 130 -5.92 11.01 13.64
CA LYS A 130 -5.94 11.37 15.07
C LYS A 130 -4.66 10.93 15.77
N LYS A 131 -4.18 9.72 15.46
CA LYS A 131 -2.94 9.19 16.03
C LYS A 131 -1.71 9.93 15.48
N ASN A 132 -1.78 10.56 14.31
CA ASN A 132 -0.64 11.25 13.68
C ASN A 132 -0.79 12.79 13.66
N SER A 133 -1.35 13.38 14.72
CA SER A 133 -1.67 14.82 14.77
C SER A 133 -0.46 15.76 14.60
N SER A 134 0.71 15.40 15.12
CA SER A 134 1.94 16.19 14.91
C SER A 134 2.37 16.21 13.44
N PHE A 135 2.27 15.06 12.77
CA PHE A 135 2.53 14.96 11.34
C PHE A 135 1.52 15.79 10.53
N GLU A 136 0.23 15.74 10.89
CA GLU A 136 -0.81 16.59 10.27
C GLU A 136 -0.52 18.09 10.43
N LYS A 137 -0.05 18.53 11.61
CA LYS A 137 0.32 19.93 11.84
C LYS A 137 1.50 20.36 10.96
N GLU A 138 2.54 19.53 10.91
CA GLU A 138 3.71 19.77 10.06
C GLU A 138 3.30 19.84 8.58
N ARG A 139 2.51 18.85 8.14
CA ARG A 139 1.96 18.71 6.80
C ARG A 139 1.17 19.96 6.36
N ASN A 140 0.39 20.55 7.25
CA ASN A 140 -0.49 21.69 6.97
C ASN A 140 0.15 23.06 7.21
N SER A 141 1.44 23.12 7.59
CA SER A 141 2.16 24.39 7.77
C SER A 141 2.26 25.18 6.45
N SER A 142 2.25 26.52 6.52
CA SER A 142 2.18 27.40 5.35
C SER A 142 3.31 27.18 4.32
N ILE A 143 4.51 26.87 4.80
CA ILE A 143 5.67 26.51 3.95
C ILE A 143 5.40 25.20 3.21
N ASN A 144 4.84 24.22 3.90
CA ASN A 144 4.49 22.94 3.29
C ASN A 144 3.31 23.08 2.35
N ARG A 145 2.31 23.93 2.57
CA ARG A 145 1.14 24.12 1.67
C ARG A 145 1.53 24.52 0.24
N ILE A 146 2.58 25.33 0.08
CA ILE A 146 3.13 25.68 -1.24
C ILE A 146 3.78 24.46 -1.88
N GLY A 147 4.63 23.75 -1.13
CA GLY A 147 5.21 22.46 -1.55
C GLY A 147 4.15 21.39 -1.85
N SER A 148 3.02 21.41 -1.15
CA SER A 148 1.87 20.51 -1.30
C SER A 148 1.16 20.74 -2.62
N SER A 149 0.99 22.00 -3.01
CA SER A 149 0.33 22.35 -4.26
C SER A 149 1.16 21.88 -5.47
N ILE A 150 2.49 22.01 -5.38
CA ILE A 150 3.45 21.51 -6.38
C ILE A 150 3.57 19.97 -6.34
N ALA A 151 3.52 19.38 -5.15
CA ALA A 151 3.54 17.94 -4.93
C ALA A 151 2.25 17.26 -5.42
N ALA A 152 1.10 17.94 -5.33
CA ALA A 152 -0.19 17.45 -5.79
C ALA A 152 -0.19 17.28 -7.31
N LEU A 153 0.41 18.24 -8.01
CA LEU A 153 0.59 18.20 -9.47
C LEU A 153 1.55 17.09 -9.94
N SER A 154 2.42 16.57 -9.05
CA SER A 154 3.41 15.53 -9.37
C SER A 154 3.17 14.18 -8.68
N GLY A 155 2.03 14.01 -8.00
CA GLY A 155 1.70 12.80 -7.25
C GLY A 155 2.68 12.48 -6.12
N THR A 156 3.28 13.50 -5.49
CA THR A 156 4.22 13.37 -4.35
C THR A 156 3.68 13.97 -3.05
N ASN A 157 2.36 14.12 -2.94
CA ASN A 157 1.77 14.81 -1.80
C ASN A 157 2.25 14.21 -0.48
N HIS A 158 2.87 15.07 0.32
CA HIS A 158 3.06 14.91 1.76
C HIS A 158 3.66 13.58 2.21
N LEU A 159 4.70 13.15 1.50
CA LEU A 159 5.42 11.94 1.86
C LEU A 159 6.09 12.09 3.21
N ILE A 160 6.00 11.05 4.04
CA ILE A 160 6.84 10.95 5.23
C ILE A 160 8.30 10.96 4.79
N ASN A 161 9.16 11.67 5.53
CA ASN A 161 10.60 11.70 5.23
C ASN A 161 11.16 10.27 5.04
N GLY A 162 11.82 10.06 3.90
CA GLY A 162 12.42 8.81 3.46
C GLY A 162 11.51 7.94 2.58
N PHE A 163 10.27 8.35 2.28
CA PHE A 163 9.38 7.63 1.37
C PHE A 163 9.44 8.11 -0.08
N TYR A 164 9.96 9.31 -0.34
CA TYR A 164 10.20 9.82 -1.70
C TYR A 164 11.03 8.87 -2.58
N ARG A 165 11.96 8.12 -1.97
CA ARG A 165 12.76 7.12 -2.67
C ARG A 165 11.94 6.04 -3.38
N TYR A 166 10.70 5.78 -2.95
CA TYR A 166 9.86 4.73 -3.54
C TYR A 166 9.29 5.11 -4.91
N LYS A 167 9.46 6.36 -5.38
CA LYS A 167 9.22 6.70 -6.79
C LYS A 167 10.15 5.96 -7.77
N VAL A 168 11.21 5.34 -7.26
CA VAL A 168 12.04 4.40 -8.02
C VAL A 168 11.31 3.06 -8.27
N PHE A 169 10.17 2.79 -7.64
CA PHE A 169 9.41 1.56 -7.86
C PHE A 169 7.96 1.80 -8.29
N PHE A 170 7.42 2.98 -8.04
CA PHE A 170 6.03 3.34 -8.34
C PHE A 170 5.95 4.63 -9.16
N ASP A 171 4.92 4.72 -10.00
CA ASP A 171 4.57 5.94 -10.76
C ASP A 171 4.25 7.08 -9.78
N LYS A 172 3.36 6.78 -8.83
CA LYS A 172 2.94 7.71 -7.77
C LYS A 172 3.01 7.04 -6.41
N VAL A 173 3.37 7.84 -5.41
CA VAL A 173 3.47 7.42 -4.01
C VAL A 173 2.70 8.44 -3.18
N TYR A 174 1.72 7.97 -2.43
CA TYR A 174 0.87 8.79 -1.59
C TYR A 174 1.07 8.43 -0.12
N THR A 175 1.09 9.44 0.74
CA THR A 175 0.92 9.27 2.17
C THR A 175 -0.21 10.17 2.63
N ILE A 176 -1.34 9.57 2.94
CA ILE A 176 -2.61 10.27 3.16
C ILE A 176 -3.28 9.75 4.43
N ASN A 177 -4.14 10.56 5.03
CA ASN A 177 -4.97 10.06 6.12
C ASN A 177 -6.24 9.38 5.58
N GLU A 178 -6.97 8.70 6.46
CA GLU A 178 -8.15 7.91 6.11
C GLU A 178 -9.26 8.72 5.43
N THR A 179 -9.35 10.04 5.69
CA THR A 179 -10.40 10.90 5.11
C THR A 179 -10.15 11.29 3.65
N GLU A 180 -8.93 11.08 3.16
CA GLU A 180 -8.52 11.46 1.81
C GLU A 180 -8.56 10.30 0.80
N LEU A 181 -8.68 9.06 1.31
CA LEU A 181 -8.53 7.84 0.53
C LEU A 181 -9.49 7.77 -0.67
N GLU A 182 -10.77 8.03 -0.44
CA GLU A 182 -11.80 7.98 -1.48
C GLU A 182 -11.48 8.94 -2.64
N GLY A 183 -11.11 10.18 -2.31
CA GLY A 183 -10.73 11.18 -3.30
C GLY A 183 -9.54 10.74 -4.15
N ILE A 184 -8.49 10.20 -3.52
CA ILE A 184 -7.30 9.73 -4.26
C ILE A 184 -7.63 8.52 -5.14
N VAL A 185 -8.30 7.51 -4.60
CA VAL A 185 -8.67 6.29 -5.34
C VAL A 185 -9.52 6.61 -6.57
N ASN A 186 -10.42 7.58 -6.47
CA ASN A 186 -11.25 8.03 -7.59
C ASN A 186 -10.47 8.76 -8.69
N THR A 187 -9.32 9.38 -8.37
CA THR A 187 -8.49 10.13 -9.33
C THR A 187 -7.37 9.33 -10.01
N LEU A 188 -7.07 8.13 -9.50
CA LEU A 188 -6.05 7.23 -10.08
C LEU A 188 -6.46 6.67 -11.43
#